data_AF-A0A5N3UIE5-F1
#
_entry.id   AF-A0A5N3UIE5-F1
#
_cell.length_a   1.000
_cell.length_b   1.000
_cell.length_c   1.000
_cell.angle_alpha   90.00
_cell.angle_beta   90.00
_cell.angle_gamma   90.00
#
_symmetry.space_group_name_H-M   'P 1'
#
loop_
_entity.id
_entity.type
_entity.pdbx_description
1 polymer ?
#
loop_
_entity_poly.entity_id
_entity_poly.type
_entity_poly.pdbx_seq_one_letter_code
_entity_poly.pdbx_strand_id
1 'polypeptide(L)' 'ALVVPSGEEQRYTCRVQHEGLQEPLALRWEPPQTSFLTVGIIVGSLVLLVVAVVGAVIWRKKRSGREGRE' A
#
# COMPACT_ATOMS: atom_id res chain seq x y z
N ALA A 1 21.81 19.92 15.02
CA ALA A 1 20.98 19.04 14.18
C ALA A 1 19.54 19.53 14.26
N LEU A 2 18.84 19.65 13.12
CA LEU A 2 17.42 19.96 13.11
C LEU A 2 16.66 18.64 13.32
N VAL A 3 15.87 18.56 14.38
CA VAL A 3 14.99 17.42 14.65
C VAL A 3 13.64 17.75 14.05
N VAL A 4 13.22 16.99 13.04
CA VAL A 4 11.88 17.10 12.46
C VAL A 4 10.99 16.05 13.12
N PRO A 5 9.86 16.43 13.73
CA PRO A 5 8.95 15.46 14.34
C PRO A 5 8.29 14.58 13.27
N SER A 6 8.20 13.27 13.57
CA SER A 6 7.63 12.27 12.66
C SER A 6 6.18 12.63 12.30
N GLY A 7 5.88 12.70 11.00
CA GLY A 7 4.55 13.09 10.49
C GLY A 7 4.40 14.57 10.15
N GLU A 8 5.36 15.42 10.53
CA GLU A 8 5.40 16.83 10.09
C GLU A 8 6.37 17.05 8.92
N GLU A 9 7.16 16.02 8.58
CA GLU A 9 8.24 16.03 7.58
C GLU A 9 7.80 16.57 6.21
N GLN A 10 6.56 16.30 5.81
CA GLN A 10 5.97 16.79 4.55
C GLN A 10 5.80 18.32 4.47
N ARG A 11 5.78 19.01 5.62
CA ARG A 11 5.68 20.48 5.70
C ARG A 11 7.04 21.16 5.70
N TYR A 12 8.12 20.40 5.89
CA TYR A 12 9.47 20.92 5.87
C TYR A 12 10.08 20.75 4.47
N THR A 13 10.84 21.76 4.06
CA THR A 13 11.58 21.77 2.80
C THR A 13 13.01 22.17 3.12
N CYS A 14 13.98 21.37 2.67
CA CYS A 14 15.38 21.70 2.80
C CYS A 14 15.78 22.62 1.64
N ARG A 15 16.38 23.77 1.94
CA ARG A 15 16.93 24.68 0.92
C ARG A 15 18.45 24.60 0.96
N VAL A 16 19.04 24.14 -0.14
CA VAL A 16 20.48 24.05 -0.31
C VAL A 16 20.94 25.20 -1.20
N GLN A 17 21.76 26.08 -0.63
CA GLN A 17 22.49 27.10 -1.38
C GLN A 17 23.93 26.64 -1.55
N HIS A 18 24.45 26.77 -2.76
CA HIS A 18 25.81 26.37 -3.09
C HIS A 18 26.27 27.24 -4.27
N GLU A 19 27.53 27.67 -4.27
CA GLU A 19 28.09 28.61 -5.26
C GLU A 19 27.93 28.13 -6.71
N GLY A 20 27.89 26.81 -6.95
CA GLY A 20 27.70 26.23 -8.28
C GLY A 20 26.25 26.14 -8.76
N LEU A 21 25.27 26.49 -7.92
CA LEU A 21 23.85 26.45 -8.24
C LEU A 21 23.37 27.89 -8.57
N GLN A 22 22.89 28.11 -9.80
CA GLN A 22 22.31 29.41 -10.19
C GLN A 22 21.06 29.76 -9.35
N GLU A 23 20.35 28.76 -8.84
CA GLU A 23 19.16 28.91 -8.00
C GLU A 23 19.22 27.98 -6.79
N PRO A 24 18.65 28.36 -5.62
CA PRO A 24 18.60 27.50 -4.44
C PRO A 24 17.82 26.20 -4.71
N LEU A 25 18.42 25.05 -4.45
CA LEU A 25 17.74 23.77 -4.59
C LEU A 25 16.80 23.54 -3.40
N ALA A 26 15.50 23.46 -3.67
CA ALA A 26 14.48 23.13 -2.69
C ALA A 26 14.15 21.62 -2.74
N LEU A 27 14.67 20.85 -1.78
CA LEU A 27 14.36 19.44 -1.61
C LEU A 27 13.15 19.28 -0.68
N ARG A 28 12.05 18.78 -1.23
CA ARG A 28 10.87 18.37 -0.45
C ARG A 28 11.05 16.93 0.01
N TRP A 29 10.59 16.62 1.23
CA TRP A 29 10.51 15.23 1.68
C TRP A 29 9.44 14.49 0.86
N GLU A 30 9.81 13.53 0.03
CA GLU A 30 8.84 12.72 -0.71
C GLU A 30 8.16 11.75 0.27
N PRO A 31 6.81 11.74 0.37
CA PRO A 31 6.14 10.72 1.15
C PRO A 31 6.42 9.36 0.51
N PRO A 32 6.46 8.26 1.28
CA PRO A 32 6.61 6.95 0.68
C PRO A 32 5.30 6.58 -0.04
N GLN A 33 5.14 7.04 -1.29
CA GLN A 33 4.01 6.72 -2.17
C GLN A 33 3.83 5.21 -2.36
N THR A 34 4.93 4.46 -2.30
CA THR A 34 4.94 3.01 -2.43
C THR A 34 4.26 2.31 -1.27
N SER A 35 4.29 2.86 -0.05
CA SER A 35 3.75 2.18 1.13
C SER A 35 2.24 1.95 1.05
N PHE A 36 1.46 2.96 0.64
CA PHE A 36 0.00 2.87 0.65
C PHE A 36 -0.54 1.92 -0.43
N LEU A 37 0.01 2.00 -1.65
CA LEU A 37 -0.39 1.11 -2.75
C LEU A 37 0.02 -0.33 -2.45
N THR A 38 1.24 -0.56 -1.94
CA THR A 38 1.71 -1.90 -1.59
C THR A 38 0.87 -2.52 -0.48
N VAL A 39 0.56 -1.77 0.59
CA VAL A 39 -0.31 -2.26 1.67
C VAL A 39 -1.72 -2.58 1.14
N GLY A 40 -2.27 -1.72 0.28
CA GLY A 40 -3.57 -1.95 -0.35
C GLY A 40 -3.63 -3.24 -1.18
N ILE A 41 -2.59 -3.51 -1.98
CA ILE A 41 -2.48 -4.74 -2.80
C ILE A 41 -2.40 -5.98 -1.90
N ILE A 42 -1.59 -5.94 -0.83
CA ILE A 42 -1.46 -7.07 0.10
C ILE A 42 -2.80 -7.38 0.75
N VAL A 43 -3.47 -6.37 1.32
CA VAL A 43 -4.77 -6.54 1.98
C VAL A 43 -5.83 -7.02 0.97
N GLY A 44 -5.90 -6.40 -0.20
CA GLY A 44 -6.86 -6.76 -1.25
C GLY A 44 -6.68 -8.20 -1.74
N SER A 45 -5.44 -8.63 -1.96
CA SER A 45 -5.15 -10.01 -2.41
C SER A 45 -5.54 -11.05 -1.35
N LEU A 46 -5.26 -10.80 -0.07
CA LEU A 46 -5.67 -11.67 1.03
C LEU A 46 -7.19 -11.82 1.09
N VAL A 47 -7.93 -10.71 0.99
CA VAL A 47 -9.40 -10.72 1.00
C VAL A 47 -9.95 -11.52 -0.20
N LEU A 48 -9.42 -11.29 -1.40
CA LEU A 48 -9.82 -12.01 -2.61
C LEU A 48 -9.60 -13.53 -2.48
N LEU A 49 -8.45 -13.95 -1.94
CA LEU A 49 -8.16 -15.36 -1.72
C LEU A 49 -9.16 -16.01 -0.76
N VAL A 50 -9.48 -15.35 0.35
CA VAL A 50 -10.47 -15.87 1.31
C VAL A 50 -11.84 -16.03 0.67
N VAL A 51 -12.31 -15.02 -0.07
CA VAL A 51 -13.61 -15.08 -0.78
C VAL A 51 -13.62 -16.22 -1.81
N ALA A 52 -12.54 -16.38 -2.58
CA ALA A 52 -12.43 -17.44 -3.57
C ALA A 52 -12.47 -18.84 -2.93
N VAL A 53 -11.76 -19.04 -1.81
CA VAL A 53 -11.78 -20.31 -1.07
C VAL A 53 -13.17 -20.61 -0.51
N VAL A 54 -13.82 -19.64 0.14
CA VAL A 54 -15.18 -19.82 0.66
C VAL A 54 -16.16 -20.15 -0.47
N GLY A 55 -16.09 -19.42 -1.58
CA GLY A 55 -16.91 -19.70 -2.76
C GLY A 55 -16.68 -21.11 -3.31
N ALA A 56 -15.43 -21.54 -3.43
CA ALA A 56 -15.07 -22.88 -3.90
C ALA A 56 -15.57 -23.99 -2.96
N VAL A 57 -15.47 -23.79 -1.64
CA VAL A 57 -15.97 -24.75 -0.63
C VAL A 57 -17.49 -24.87 -0.72
N ILE A 58 -18.22 -23.76 -0.81
CA ILE A 58 -19.68 -23.77 -0.96
C ILE A 58 -20.07 -24.48 -2.27
N TRP A 59 -19.37 -24.20 -3.36
CA TRP A 59 -19.64 -24.81 -4.66
C TRP A 59 -19.41 -26.33 -4.64
N ARG A 60 -18.29 -26.79 -4.06
CA ARG A 60 -17.99 -28.21 -3.86
C ARG A 60 -19.05 -28.90 -3.01
N LYS A 61 -19.45 -28.31 -1.89
CA LYS A 61 -20.49 -28.86 -1.00
C LYS A 61 -21.84 -28.99 -1.71
N LYS A 62 -22.23 -27.97 -2.49
CA LYS A 62 -23.47 -28.00 -3.28
C LYS A 62 -23.44 -29.05 -4.39
N ARG A 63 -22.30 -29.27 -5.04
CA ARG A 63 -22.15 -30.31 -6.07
C ARG A 63 -22.21 -31.72 -5.46
N SER A 64 -21.55 -31.95 -4.33
CA SER A 64 -21.58 -33.25 -3.64
C SER A 64 -22.98 -33.62 -3.10
N GLY A 65 -23.77 -32.65 -2.63
CA GLY A 65 -25.15 -32.91 -2.18
C GLY A 65 -26.15 -33.26 -3.30
N ARG A 66 -25.77 -33.08 -4.57
CA ARG A 66 -26.62 -33.40 -5.73
C ARG A 66 -26.32 -34.80 -6.30
N GLU A 67 -25.18 -35.38 -5.96
CA GLU A 67 -24.74 -36.72 -6.41
C GLU A 67 -25.20 -37.85 -5.48
N GLY A 68 -25.78 -37.53 -4.31
CA GLY A 68 -26.34 -38.50 -3.35
C GLY A 68 -27.87 -38.61 -3.36
N ARG A 69 -28.55 -38.14 -4.42
CA ARG A 69 -30.01 -38.17 -4.57
C ARG A 69 -30.44 -38.67 -5.95
N GLU A 70 -29.75 -39.69 -6.44
CA GLU A 70 -30.20 -40.62 -7.48
C GLU A 70 -30.20 -42.04 -6.92
#